data_AF-A0A2S9FXT4-F1
#
_entry.id   AF-A0A2S9FXT4-F1
#
_cell.length_a   1.000
_cell.length_b   1.000
_cell.length_c   1.000
_cell.angle_alpha   90.00
_cell.angle_beta   90.00
_cell.angle_gamma   90.00
#
_symmetry.space_group_name_H-M   'P 1'
#
loop_
_entity.id
_entity.type
_entity.pdbx_description
1 polymer ?
#
loop_
_entity_poly.entity_id
_entity_poly.type
_entity_poly.pdbx_seq_one_letter_code
_entity_poly.pdbx_strand_id
1 'polypeptide(L)'
;DDASVATLAVDDPVLYFECPVDYTAQCGFDVLAHASEPYVSRPNFEPSLGNAIRAIKLTAENLREATWNGTDLKGREGMMYAQYI
;
A
#
# COMPACT_ATOMS: atom_id res chain seq x y z
N ASP A 1 11.73 20.92 -1.30
CA ASP A 1 10.97 22.05 -1.86
C ASP A 1 9.54 21.55 -2.06
N ASP A 2 8.56 22.42 -2.21
CA ASP A 2 7.19 21.98 -2.52
C ASP A 2 7.03 21.59 -4.00
N ALA A 3 8.13 21.51 -4.76
CA ALA A 3 8.13 21.24 -6.20
C ALA A 3 8.09 19.75 -6.54
N SER A 4 8.20 18.87 -5.53
CA SER A 4 8.31 17.41 -5.72
C SER A 4 6.99 16.66 -5.55
N VAL A 5 5.90 17.32 -5.12
CA VAL A 5 4.58 16.70 -5.00
C VAL A 5 3.90 16.70 -6.37
N ALA A 6 3.45 15.52 -6.83
CA ALA A 6 2.74 15.39 -8.09
C ALA A 6 1.37 16.10 -8.04
N THR A 7 0.97 16.73 -9.16
CA THR A 7 -0.38 17.33 -9.30
C THR A 7 -1.47 16.31 -9.55
N LEU A 8 -1.10 15.11 -10.02
CA LEU A 8 -1.98 13.99 -10.30
C LEU A 8 -1.21 12.68 -10.07
N ALA A 9 -1.80 11.78 -9.29
CA ALA A 9 -1.38 10.39 -9.17
C ALA A 9 -2.43 9.50 -9.82
N VAL A 10 -2.00 8.48 -10.57
CA VAL A 10 -2.88 7.49 -11.20
C VAL A 10 -2.43 6.11 -10.76
N ASP A 11 -3.23 5.49 -9.90
CA ASP A 11 -2.98 4.17 -9.34
C ASP A 11 -3.91 3.14 -10.02
N ASP A 12 -3.45 2.58 -11.14
CA ASP A 12 -4.18 1.56 -11.89
C ASP A 12 -3.65 0.15 -11.53
N PRO A 13 -4.46 -0.73 -10.89
CA PRO A 13 -4.02 -2.06 -10.47
C PRO A 13 -3.63 -2.98 -11.64
N VAL A 14 -4.12 -2.72 -12.85
CA VAL A 14 -3.79 -3.54 -14.04
C VAL A 14 -2.34 -3.32 -14.47
N LEU A 15 -1.78 -2.12 -14.23
CA LEU A 15 -0.37 -1.83 -14.52
C LEU A 15 0.60 -2.66 -13.66
N TYR A 16 0.11 -3.32 -12.61
CA TYR A 16 0.89 -4.17 -11.72
C TYR A 16 0.79 -5.66 -12.01
N PHE A 17 0.05 -6.09 -13.05
CA PHE A 17 -0.10 -7.52 -13.37
C PHE A 17 1.22 -8.21 -13.73
N GLU A 18 2.16 -7.47 -14.33
CA GLU A 18 3.48 -7.97 -14.69
C GLU A 18 4.50 -7.87 -13.53
N CYS A 19 4.10 -7.33 -12.38
CA CYS A 19 4.98 -7.18 -11.23
C CYS A 19 5.39 -8.57 -10.68
N PRO A 20 6.69 -8.89 -10.61
CA PRO A 20 7.17 -10.18 -10.13
C PRO A 20 6.65 -10.51 -8.72
N VAL A 21 6.47 -11.80 -8.43
CA VAL A 21 5.96 -12.31 -7.14
C VAL A 21 6.80 -11.79 -5.98
N ASP A 22 8.13 -11.97 -6.04
CA ASP A 22 9.03 -11.55 -4.96
C ASP A 22 9.02 -10.02 -4.78
N TYR A 23 8.91 -9.27 -5.87
CA TYR A 23 8.86 -7.81 -5.82
C TYR A 23 7.52 -7.31 -5.26
N THR A 24 6.41 -7.97 -5.60
CA THR A 24 5.10 -7.70 -5.01
C THR A 24 5.12 -7.91 -3.49
N ALA A 25 5.75 -8.99 -3.03
CA ALA A 25 5.89 -9.26 -1.60
C ALA A 25 6.73 -8.19 -0.87
N GLN A 26 7.86 -7.79 -1.47
CA GLN A 26 8.76 -6.78 -0.92
C GLN A 26 8.07 -5.40 -0.83
N CYS A 27 7.47 -4.94 -1.93
CA CYS A 27 6.74 -3.67 -1.94
C CYS A 27 5.52 -3.70 -1.01
N GLY A 28 4.82 -4.83 -0.92
CA GLY A 28 3.72 -4.97 0.04
C GLY A 28 4.14 -4.96 1.50
N PHE A 29 5.35 -5.45 1.80
CA PHE A 29 5.95 -5.28 3.12
C PHE A 29 6.30 -3.82 3.40
N ASP A 30 6.79 -3.09 2.40
CA ASP A 30 7.04 -1.64 2.49
C ASP A 30 5.75 -0.87 2.82
N VAL A 31 4.62 -1.21 2.18
CA VAL A 31 3.29 -0.68 2.52
C VAL A 31 2.95 -0.91 4.00
N LEU A 32 3.19 -2.13 4.51
CA LEU A 32 2.96 -2.43 5.92
C LEU A 32 3.87 -1.63 6.85
N ALA A 33 5.14 -1.46 6.49
CA ALA A 33 6.09 -0.66 7.25
C ALA A 33 5.61 0.79 7.35
N HIS A 34 5.34 1.43 6.20
CA HIS A 34 4.84 2.80 6.12
C HIS A 34 3.48 3.01 6.81
N ALA A 35 2.63 1.98 6.89
CA ALA A 35 1.40 2.07 7.66
C ALA A 35 1.64 1.92 9.17
N SER A 36 2.57 1.05 9.57
CA SER A 36 2.84 0.77 10.99
C SER A 36 3.65 1.85 11.71
N GLU A 37 4.62 2.45 11.01
CA GLU A 37 5.51 3.48 11.55
C GLU A 37 4.78 4.72 12.09
N PRO A 38 3.86 5.37 11.35
CA PRO A 38 3.12 6.52 11.87
C PRO A 38 2.22 6.13 13.05
N TYR A 39 1.68 4.91 13.06
CA TYR A 39 0.84 4.41 14.15
C TYR A 39 1.59 4.27 15.48
N VAL A 40 2.88 3.87 15.43
CA VAL A 40 3.75 3.76 16.62
C VAL A 40 4.69 4.94 16.78
N SER A 41 4.53 5.99 15.97
CA SER A 41 5.45 7.11 15.92
C SER A 41 5.35 7.98 17.19
N ARG A 42 6.50 8.50 17.65
CA ARG A 42 6.54 9.42 18.79
C ARG A 42 5.75 10.71 18.60
N PRO A 43 5.70 11.32 17.39
CA PRO A 43 4.87 12.51 17.16
C PRO A 43 3.38 12.27 17.33
N ASN A 44 2.91 11.02 17.26
CA ASN A 44 1.52 10.62 17.46
C ASN A 44 0.53 11.52 16.69
N PHE A 45 0.77 11.73 15.40
CA PHE A 45 -0.03 12.65 14.59
C PHE A 45 -1.43 12.08 14.35
N GLU A 46 -2.42 12.54 15.13
CA GLU A 46 -3.77 11.96 15.17
C GLU A 46 -4.44 11.82 13.79
N PRO A 47 -4.30 12.76 12.84
CA PRO A 47 -4.90 12.62 11.51
C PRO A 47 -4.40 11.39 10.72
N SER A 48 -3.18 10.90 10.98
CA SER A 48 -2.62 9.73 10.27
C SER A 48 -3.06 8.38 10.85
N LEU A 49 -3.55 8.33 12.10
CA LEU A 49 -3.80 7.05 12.79
C LEU A 49 -4.90 6.22 12.12
N GLY A 50 -5.94 6.90 11.61
CA GLY A 50 -7.03 6.25 10.88
C GLY A 50 -6.55 5.60 9.58
N ASN A 51 -5.75 6.33 8.81
CA ASN A 51 -5.13 5.85 7.57
C ASN A 51 -4.22 4.67 7.85
N ALA A 52 -3.33 4.78 8.83
CA ALA A 52 -2.43 3.73 9.25
C ALA A 52 -3.16 2.41 9.58
N ILE A 53 -4.19 2.46 10.42
CA ILE A 53 -4.99 1.27 10.75
C ILE A 53 -5.68 0.71 9.50
N ARG A 54 -6.18 1.57 8.60
CA ARG A 54 -6.86 1.12 7.37
C ARG A 54 -5.90 0.44 6.40
N ALA A 55 -4.72 1.01 6.18
CA ALA A 55 -3.68 0.46 5.32
C ALA A 55 -3.16 -0.88 5.86
N ILE A 56 -2.96 -1.02 7.17
CA ILE A 56 -2.60 -2.30 7.81
C ILE A 56 -3.65 -3.38 7.52
N LYS A 57 -4.95 -3.07 7.69
CA LYS A 57 -6.04 -4.03 7.43
C LYS A 57 -6.09 -4.46 5.96
N LEU A 58 -6.05 -3.50 5.05
CA LEU A 58 -6.06 -3.79 3.61
C LEU A 58 -4.85 -4.62 3.19
N THR A 59 -3.67 -4.32 3.71
CA THR A 59 -2.46 -5.10 3.43
C THR A 59 -2.62 -6.54 3.93
N ALA A 60 -3.11 -6.74 5.15
CA ALA A 60 -3.33 -8.06 5.73
C ALA A 60 -4.37 -8.90 4.97
N GLU A 61 -5.39 -8.24 4.41
CA GLU A 61 -6.47 -8.84 3.63
C GLU A 61 -6.02 -9.22 2.20
N ASN A 62 -5.17 -8.42 1.56
CA ASN A 62 -4.96 -8.50 0.11
C ASN A 62 -3.54 -8.92 -0.32
N LEU A 63 -2.50 -8.65 0.48
CA LEU A 63 -1.11 -8.86 0.03
C LEU A 63 -0.81 -10.31 -0.37
N ARG A 64 -1.31 -11.28 0.40
CA ARG A 64 -1.07 -12.70 0.14
C ARG A 64 -1.60 -13.13 -1.23
N GLU A 65 -2.83 -12.73 -1.55
CA GLU A 65 -3.45 -13.07 -2.84
C GLU A 65 -2.77 -12.31 -3.99
N ALA A 66 -2.51 -11.01 -3.82
CA ALA A 66 -1.82 -10.20 -4.83
C ALA A 66 -0.40 -10.70 -5.14
N THR A 67 0.26 -11.29 -4.15
CA THR A 67 1.60 -11.91 -4.30
C THR A 67 1.52 -13.26 -5.00
N TRP A 68 0.62 -14.14 -4.54
CA TRP A 68 0.48 -15.49 -5.08
C TRP A 68 -0.09 -15.50 -6.50
N ASN A 69 -1.10 -14.68 -6.76
CA ASN A 69 -1.78 -14.51 -8.03
C ASN A 69 -1.64 -13.06 -8.50
N GLY A 70 -0.57 -12.79 -9.27
CA GLY A 70 -0.25 -11.44 -9.74
C GLY A 70 -1.32 -10.79 -10.62
N THR A 71 -2.26 -11.57 -11.15
CA THR A 71 -3.40 -11.11 -11.97
C THR A 71 -4.73 -11.06 -11.21
N ASP A 72 -4.73 -11.30 -9.89
CA ASP A 72 -5.94 -11.13 -9.07
C ASP A 72 -6.28 -9.64 -8.95
N LEU A 73 -7.28 -9.19 -9.72
CA LEU A 73 -7.68 -7.78 -9.75
C LEU A 73 -8.07 -7.28 -8.36
N LYS A 74 -8.78 -8.08 -7.57
CA LYS A 74 -9.26 -7.67 -6.24
C LYS A 74 -8.10 -7.46 -5.27
N GLY A 75 -7.13 -8.38 -5.25
CA GLY A 75 -5.93 -8.28 -4.43
C GLY A 75 -5.05 -7.10 -4.86
N ARG A 76 -4.88 -6.88 -6.17
CA ARG A 76 -4.14 -5.73 -6.70
C ARG A 76 -4.82 -4.40 -6.37
N GLU A 77 -6.13 -4.31 -6.54
CA GLU A 77 -6.92 -3.12 -6.17
C GLU A 77 -6.85 -2.87 -4.66
N GLY A 78 -6.99 -3.91 -3.83
CA GLY A 78 -6.87 -3.80 -2.38
C GLY A 78 -5.49 -3.31 -1.93
N MET A 79 -4.42 -3.78 -2.58
CA MET A 79 -3.06 -3.29 -2.34
C MET A 79 -2.82 -1.87 -2.86
N MET A 80 -3.47 -1.47 -3.97
CA MET A 80 -3.41 -0.08 -4.47
C MET A 80 -4.05 0.90 -3.50
N TYR A 81 -5.20 0.57 -2.92
CA TYR A 81 -5.76 1.38 -1.83
C TYR A 81 -4.86 1.35 -0.58
N ALA A 82 -4.27 0.20 -0.25
CA ALA A 82 -3.39 0.09 0.92
C ALA A 82 -2.14 0.98 0.82
N GLN A 83 -1.52 1.07 -0.37
CA GLN A 83 -0.29 1.86 -0.57
C GLN A 83 -0.54 3.36 -0.69
N TYR A 84 -1.74 3.76 -1.12
CA TYR A 84 -2.10 5.17 -1.29
C TYR A 84 -2.49 5.86 0.03
N ILE A 85 -3.14 5.12 0.93
CA ILE A 85 -3.71 5.62 2.20
C ILE A 85 -2.63 5.91 3.24
#